data_AF-A0A0K3ASP2-F1
#
_entry.id   AF-A0A0K3ASP2-F1
#
_cell.length_a   1.000
_cell.length_b   1.000
_cell.length_c   1.000
_cell.angle_alpha   90.00
_cell.angle_beta   90.00
_cell.angle_gamma   90.00
#
_symmetry.space_group_name_H-M   'P 1'
#
loop_
_entity.id
_entity.type
_entity.pdbx_description
1 polymer ?
#
loop_
_entity_poly.entity_id
_entity_poly.type
_entity_poly.pdbx_seq_one_letter_code
_entity_poly.pdbx_strand_id
1 'polypeptide(L)'
;MIYRSITRLGDQVCSALATLGVHLRSNTFVAHPGVIAVTHLLEMKQLVEHRANFTQESINAMYEFDAELAERAQVAFDHKLPISWYNLDYIDKEGFLEQLIDEKKTNENIANEILEMAPGKYEIPKSFDDYKRPAPPVKWRSHELAITQHMVEAEPSILKEIHIQNEMSNFINNKYSDKVNNANKSLPNSLV
;
A
#
# COMPACT_ATOMS: atom_id res chain seq x y z
N MET A 1 -61.10 3.44 -4.89
CA MET A 1 -59.97 4.33 -4.50
C MET A 1 -59.13 3.56 -3.50
N ILE A 2 -58.12 2.82 -3.97
CA ILE A 2 -57.34 1.88 -3.14
C ILE A 2 -55.96 2.51 -2.93
N TYR A 3 -55.70 2.96 -1.70
CA TYR A 3 -54.39 3.36 -1.24
C TYR A 3 -53.47 2.13 -1.22
N ARG A 4 -52.49 2.06 -2.13
CA ARG A 4 -51.41 1.08 -2.02
C ARG A 4 -50.35 1.63 -1.08
N SER A 5 -50.31 1.03 0.10
CA SER A 5 -49.28 1.16 1.11
C SER A 5 -47.91 0.84 0.50
N ILE A 6 -47.07 1.85 0.28
CA ILE A 6 -45.64 1.65 0.05
C ILE A 6 -45.02 1.49 1.44
N THR A 7 -45.21 0.32 2.04
CA THR A 7 -44.39 -0.12 3.16
C THR A 7 -43.06 -0.58 2.57
N ARG A 8 -42.08 0.31 2.71
CA ARG A 8 -40.65 0.10 2.48
C ARG A 8 -40.22 -1.16 3.25
N LEU A 9 -40.14 -2.29 2.56
CA LEU A 9 -39.50 -3.51 3.05
C LEU A 9 -37.99 -3.25 3.07
N GLY A 10 -37.49 -2.73 4.19
CA GLY A 10 -36.15 -3.06 4.63
C GLY A 10 -36.18 -4.49 5.11
N ASP A 11 -35.60 -5.41 4.33
CA ASP A 11 -34.70 -6.47 4.83
C ASP A 11 -34.28 -7.45 3.72
N GLN A 12 -33.05 -7.95 3.88
CA GLN A 12 -32.37 -9.07 3.18
C GLN A 12 -31.61 -8.77 1.89
N VAL A 13 -30.34 -8.42 2.09
CA VAL A 13 -29.29 -8.27 1.07
C VAL A 13 -28.91 -9.64 0.48
N CYS A 14 -29.19 -9.82 -0.82
CA CYS A 14 -28.32 -10.47 -1.81
C CYS A 14 -28.87 -10.13 -3.20
N SER A 15 -28.15 -9.38 -4.05
CA SER A 15 -28.75 -8.94 -5.33
C SER A 15 -28.33 -9.74 -6.56
N ALA A 16 -27.43 -10.72 -6.47
CA ALA A 16 -27.17 -11.65 -7.57
C ALA A 16 -26.72 -13.01 -7.05
N LEU A 17 -27.25 -14.08 -7.64
CA LEU A 17 -26.68 -15.42 -7.58
C LEU A 17 -26.05 -15.66 -8.94
N ALA A 18 -24.73 -15.78 -8.99
CA ALA A 18 -24.02 -16.14 -10.21
C ALA A 18 -23.79 -17.65 -10.19
N THR A 19 -24.40 -18.33 -11.14
CA THR A 19 -24.23 -19.78 -11.32
C THR A 19 -23.28 -19.98 -12.50
N LEU A 20 -22.07 -20.48 -12.22
CA LEU A 20 -21.12 -20.88 -13.25
C LEU A 20 -21.14 -22.42 -13.35
N GLY A 21 -21.43 -22.94 -14.54
CA GLY A 21 -21.36 -24.38 -14.85
C GLY A 21 -22.49 -24.88 -15.75
N VAL A 22 -22.27 -26.04 -16.38
CA VAL A 22 -23.28 -26.77 -17.15
C VAL A 22 -23.98 -27.77 -16.23
N HIS A 23 -25.31 -27.87 -16.35
CA HIS A 23 -26.35 -28.54 -15.54
C HIS A 23 -26.04 -29.59 -14.45
N LEU A 24 -24.90 -30.30 -14.45
CA LEU A 24 -24.57 -31.30 -13.42
C LEU A 24 -23.51 -30.86 -12.39
N ARG A 25 -22.78 -29.77 -12.60
CA ARG A 25 -21.77 -29.24 -11.65
C ARG A 25 -21.79 -27.70 -11.63
N SER A 26 -22.86 -27.12 -11.14
CA SER A 26 -22.93 -25.68 -10.90
C SER A 26 -22.43 -25.34 -9.50
N ASN A 27 -21.39 -24.51 -9.39
CA ASN A 27 -21.03 -23.89 -8.13
C ASN A 27 -21.81 -22.58 -8.01
N THR A 28 -22.73 -22.51 -7.04
CA THR A 28 -23.51 -21.30 -6.77
C THR A 28 -22.80 -20.48 -5.70
N PHE A 29 -22.41 -19.25 -6.03
CA PHE A 29 -21.84 -18.32 -5.06
C PHE A 29 -22.82 -17.19 -4.76
N VAL A 30 -22.85 -16.76 -3.50
CA VAL A 30 -23.60 -15.59 -3.04
C VAL A 30 -22.84 -14.35 -3.47
N ALA A 31 -23.30 -13.71 -4.55
CA ALA A 31 -22.67 -12.55 -5.14
C ALA A 31 -23.18 -11.27 -4.47
N HIS A 32 -22.71 -10.99 -3.25
CA HIS A 32 -22.91 -9.67 -2.65
C HIS A 32 -22.06 -8.66 -3.43
N PRO A 33 -22.64 -7.59 -4.01
CA PRO A 33 -21.88 -6.64 -4.83
C PRO A 33 -20.69 -6.00 -4.09
N GLY A 34 -20.79 -5.81 -2.77
CA GLY A 34 -19.67 -5.35 -1.94
C GLY A 34 -18.53 -6.38 -1.86
N VAL A 35 -18.85 -7.65 -1.62
CA VAL A 35 -17.84 -8.73 -1.60
C VAL A 35 -17.16 -8.86 -2.96
N ILE A 36 -17.93 -8.80 -4.05
CA ILE A 36 -17.38 -8.84 -5.43
C ILE A 36 -16.46 -7.64 -5.69
N ALA A 37 -16.87 -6.43 -5.32
CA ALA A 37 -16.06 -5.24 -5.50
C ALA A 37 -14.75 -5.33 -4.73
N VAL A 38 -14.79 -5.78 -3.48
CA VAL A 38 -13.59 -5.99 -2.66
C VAL A 38 -12.70 -7.07 -3.27
N THR A 39 -13.26 -8.22 -3.68
CA THR A 39 -12.45 -9.28 -4.32
C THR A 39 -11.80 -8.82 -5.61
N HIS A 40 -12.51 -8.04 -6.44
CA HIS A 40 -11.93 -7.54 -7.69
C HIS A 40 -10.82 -6.51 -7.43
N LEU A 41 -10.99 -5.65 -6.43
CA LEU A 41 -9.94 -4.72 -6.00
C LEU A 41 -8.71 -5.48 -5.44
N LEU A 42 -8.92 -6.59 -4.72
CA LEU A 42 -7.85 -7.46 -4.23
C LEU A 42 -7.15 -8.23 -5.36
N GLU A 43 -7.85 -8.55 -6.46
CA GLU A 43 -7.27 -9.19 -7.65
C GLU A 43 -6.38 -8.23 -8.46
N MET A 44 -6.62 -6.92 -8.38
CA MET A 44 -5.82 -5.90 -9.04
C MET A 44 -4.45 -5.76 -8.35
N LYS A 45 -3.47 -6.56 -8.79
CA LYS A 45 -2.09 -6.63 -8.26
C LYS A 45 -1.34 -5.29 -8.11
N GLN A 46 -1.76 -4.23 -8.80
CA GLN A 46 -1.12 -2.92 -8.72
C GLN A 46 -1.63 -2.06 -7.55
N LEU A 47 -2.78 -2.39 -6.98
CA LEU A 47 -3.41 -1.58 -5.92
C LEU A 47 -3.13 -2.12 -4.51
N VAL A 48 -2.88 -3.42 -4.40
CA VAL A 48 -2.77 -4.14 -3.13
C VAL A 48 -1.44 -4.89 -3.06
N GLU A 49 -0.67 -4.60 -2.01
CA GLU A 49 0.54 -5.36 -1.68
C GLU A 49 0.15 -6.56 -0.80
N HIS A 50 0.58 -7.76 -1.19
CA HIS A 50 0.41 -8.94 -0.35
C HIS A 50 1.36 -8.86 0.85
N ARG A 51 0.78 -8.84 2.05
CA ARG A 51 1.49 -8.88 3.33
C ARG A 51 1.15 -10.18 4.04
N ALA A 52 2.13 -10.81 4.66
CA ALA A 52 1.96 -12.08 5.36
C ALA A 52 2.53 -11.99 6.78
N ASN A 53 1.96 -12.79 7.68
CA ASN A 53 2.56 -13.05 8.98
C ASN A 53 3.47 -14.28 8.83
N PHE A 54 4.74 -14.13 9.18
CA PHE A 54 5.67 -15.25 9.17
C PHE A 54 5.38 -16.22 10.32
N THR A 55 5.72 -17.49 10.10
CA THR A 55 5.77 -18.52 11.14
C THR A 55 7.21 -18.96 11.36
N GLN A 56 7.51 -19.52 12.54
CA GLN A 56 8.88 -20.00 12.81
C GLN A 56 9.33 -21.06 11.80
N GLU A 57 8.40 -21.91 11.35
CA GLU A 57 8.65 -22.90 10.30
C GLU A 57 9.07 -22.25 8.97
N SER A 58 8.37 -21.17 8.55
CA SER A 58 8.74 -20.45 7.33
C SER A 58 10.11 -19.78 7.43
N ILE A 59 10.47 -19.25 8.61
CA ILE A 59 11.76 -18.58 8.83
C ILE A 59 12.88 -19.61 8.81
N ASN A 60 12.69 -20.77 9.45
CA ASN A 60 13.67 -21.85 9.43
C ASN A 60 13.91 -22.35 7.99
N ALA A 61 12.86 -22.46 7.18
CA ALA A 61 13.01 -22.78 5.76
C ALA A 61 13.77 -21.68 4.99
N MET A 62 13.53 -20.40 5.32
CA MET A 62 14.26 -19.28 4.71
C MET A 62 15.76 -19.30 5.05
N TYR A 63 16.14 -19.67 6.28
CA TYR A 63 17.54 -19.79 6.68
C TYR A 63 18.36 -20.74 5.80
N GLU A 64 17.72 -21.75 5.18
CA GLU A 64 18.41 -22.67 4.25
C GLU A 64 18.81 -22.01 2.93
N PHE A 65 18.13 -20.95 2.52
CA PHE A 65 18.36 -20.25 1.25
C PHE A 65 19.06 -18.91 1.43
N ASP A 66 18.61 -18.12 2.40
CA ASP A 66 19.10 -16.77 2.67
C ASP A 66 19.02 -16.46 4.17
N ALA A 67 20.17 -16.50 4.83
CA ALA A 67 20.27 -16.25 6.26
C ALA A 67 20.03 -14.78 6.63
N GLU A 68 20.48 -13.82 5.81
CA GLU A 68 20.33 -12.39 6.09
C GLU A 68 18.84 -12.01 6.05
N LEU A 69 18.12 -12.53 5.07
CA LEU A 69 16.70 -12.29 4.95
C LEU A 69 15.88 -13.01 6.03
N ALA A 70 16.32 -14.18 6.47
CA ALA A 70 15.71 -14.91 7.58
C ALA A 70 15.87 -14.19 8.92
N GLU A 71 17.01 -13.54 9.18
CA GLU A 71 17.21 -12.68 10.35
C GLU A 71 16.22 -11.51 10.35
N ARG A 72 16.02 -10.84 9.21
CA ARG A 72 15.00 -9.78 9.06
C ARG A 72 13.58 -10.30 9.28
N ALA A 73 13.27 -11.49 8.75
CA ALA A 73 11.99 -12.14 8.96
C ALA A 73 11.75 -12.47 10.43
N GLN A 74 12.81 -12.83 11.17
CA GLN A 74 12.75 -13.06 12.62
C GLN A 74 12.38 -11.77 13.36
N VAL A 75 12.98 -10.63 13.02
CA VAL A 75 12.61 -9.32 13.59
C VAL A 75 11.12 -9.01 13.34
N ALA A 76 10.64 -9.23 12.11
CA ALA A 76 9.23 -9.05 11.78
C ALA A 76 8.30 -9.97 12.60
N PHE A 77 8.72 -11.21 12.81
CA PHE A 77 8.00 -12.20 13.60
C PHE A 77 7.92 -11.83 15.08
N ASP A 78 9.02 -11.36 15.66
CA ASP A 78 9.10 -10.97 17.07
C ASP A 78 8.12 -9.82 17.38
N HIS A 79 7.96 -8.88 16.43
CA HIS A 79 6.99 -7.78 16.53
C HIS A 79 5.58 -8.14 16.01
N LYS A 80 5.38 -9.35 15.48
CA LYS A 80 4.13 -9.83 14.86
C LYS A 80 3.63 -8.85 13.80
N LEU A 81 4.53 -8.40 12.92
CA LEU A 81 4.22 -7.41 11.88
C LEU A 81 3.87 -8.12 10.57
N PRO A 82 2.69 -7.84 9.98
CA PRO A 82 2.40 -8.31 8.63
C PRO A 82 3.19 -7.48 7.63
N ILE A 83 4.13 -8.10 6.93
CA ILE A 83 4.99 -7.42 5.95
C ILE A 83 5.04 -8.18 4.63
N SER A 84 5.26 -7.44 3.54
CA SER A 84 5.52 -8.03 2.23
C SER A 84 6.99 -8.43 2.11
N TRP A 85 7.28 -9.43 1.30
CA TRP A 85 8.65 -9.84 0.98
C TRP A 85 9.50 -8.66 0.49
N TYR A 86 8.97 -7.81 -0.39
CA TYR A 86 9.69 -6.64 -0.92
C TYR A 86 10.08 -5.64 0.16
N ASN A 87 9.23 -5.46 1.17
CA ASN A 87 9.48 -4.49 2.24
C ASN A 87 10.39 -5.07 3.34
N LEU A 88 10.58 -6.39 3.36
CA LEU A 88 11.38 -7.08 4.36
C LEU A 88 12.85 -6.65 4.32
N ASP A 89 13.37 -6.40 3.12
CA ASP A 89 14.74 -5.92 2.91
C ASP A 89 15.05 -4.57 3.55
N TYR A 90 14.00 -3.78 3.83
CA TYR A 90 14.15 -2.44 4.39
C TYR A 90 13.94 -2.39 5.91
N ILE A 91 13.67 -3.52 6.58
CA ILE A 91 13.42 -3.54 8.04
C ILE A 91 14.61 -2.99 8.83
N ASP A 92 15.83 -3.29 8.40
CA ASP A 92 17.05 -2.85 9.09
C ASP A 92 17.33 -1.36 8.89
N LYS A 93 16.60 -0.68 8.01
CA LYS A 93 16.78 0.76 7.77
C LYS A 93 16.18 1.56 8.91
N GLU A 94 16.92 2.57 9.33
CA GLU A 94 16.55 3.44 10.45
C GLU A 94 15.14 4.04 10.25
N GLY A 95 14.30 3.89 11.29
CA GLY A 95 12.94 4.43 11.34
C GLY A 95 11.87 3.64 10.59
N PHE A 96 12.21 2.64 9.75
CA PHE A 96 11.19 1.89 9.01
C PHE A 96 10.41 0.92 9.90
N LEU A 97 11.10 0.22 10.81
CA LEU A 97 10.47 -0.66 11.79
C LEU A 97 9.47 0.08 12.68
N GLU A 98 9.83 1.28 13.13
CA GLU A 98 8.95 2.12 13.96
C GLU A 98 7.68 2.52 13.20
N GLN A 99 7.82 2.92 11.94
CA GLN A 99 6.66 3.22 11.08
C GLN A 99 5.71 2.03 10.91
N LEU A 100 6.25 0.81 10.80
CA LEU A 100 5.42 -0.41 10.71
C LEU A 100 4.68 -0.72 12.01
N ILE A 101 5.35 -0.50 13.16
CA ILE A 101 4.74 -0.68 14.47
C ILE A 101 3.61 0.35 14.68
N ASP A 102 3.84 1.60 14.30
CA ASP A 102 2.82 2.65 14.43
C ASP A 102 1.66 2.43 13.45
N GLU A 103 1.94 2.00 12.22
CA GLU A 103 0.89 1.59 11.28
C GLU A 103 0.00 0.49 11.89
N LYS A 104 0.62 -0.54 12.48
CA LYS A 104 -0.12 -1.63 13.12
C LYS A 104 -1.04 -1.12 14.23
N LYS A 105 -0.56 -0.25 15.11
CA LYS A 105 -1.38 0.36 16.17
C LYS A 105 -2.55 1.15 15.58
N THR A 106 -2.32 1.96 14.55
CA THR A 106 -3.40 2.71 13.89
C THR A 106 -4.45 1.79 13.27
N ASN A 107 -4.02 0.70 12.63
CA ASN A 107 -4.93 -0.30 12.05
C ASN A 107 -5.75 -1.04 13.11
N GLU A 108 -5.14 -1.40 14.25
CA GLU A 108 -5.85 -2.01 15.38
C GLU A 108 -6.89 -1.05 15.96
N ASN A 109 -6.57 0.24 16.11
CA ASN A 109 -7.52 1.25 16.56
C ASN A 109 -8.69 1.43 15.57
N ILE A 110 -8.40 1.51 14.28
CA ILE A 110 -9.43 1.60 13.22
C ILE A 110 -10.32 0.35 13.26
N ALA A 111 -9.75 -0.84 13.40
CA ALA A 111 -10.52 -2.08 13.49
C ALA A 111 -11.44 -2.08 14.72
N ASN A 112 -10.93 -1.65 15.88
CA ASN A 112 -11.74 -1.54 17.10
C ASN A 112 -12.88 -0.54 16.95
N GLU A 113 -12.63 0.64 16.36
CA GLU A 113 -13.69 1.63 16.07
C GLU A 113 -14.78 1.05 15.16
N ILE A 114 -14.39 0.29 14.13
CA ILE A 114 -15.34 -0.35 13.22
C ILE A 114 -16.16 -1.44 13.93
N LEU A 115 -15.54 -2.22 14.80
CA LEU A 115 -16.21 -3.28 15.56
C LEU A 115 -17.19 -2.72 16.61
N GLU A 116 -16.89 -1.55 17.17
CA GLU A 116 -17.75 -0.87 18.14
C GLU A 116 -18.92 -0.12 17.47
N MET A 117 -18.86 0.12 16.16
CA MET A 117 -19.93 0.81 15.44
C MET A 117 -21.21 -0.02 15.37
N ALA A 118 -22.35 0.65 15.57
CA ALA A 118 -23.66 0.02 15.46
C ALA A 118 -23.93 -0.47 14.02
N PRO A 119 -24.61 -1.62 13.85
CA PRO A 119 -24.93 -2.15 12.52
C PRO A 119 -25.74 -1.13 11.71
N GLY A 120 -25.35 -0.91 10.46
CA GLY A 120 -26.00 0.02 9.54
C GLY A 120 -25.42 1.44 9.52
N LYS A 121 -24.42 1.74 10.36
CA LYS A 121 -23.62 2.98 10.27
C LYS A 121 -22.24 2.65 9.69
N TYR A 122 -21.99 3.14 8.48
CA TYR A 122 -20.76 2.87 7.72
C TYR A 122 -19.97 4.16 7.44
N GLU A 123 -19.93 5.04 8.43
CA GLU A 123 -19.12 6.25 8.34
C GLU A 123 -17.64 5.90 8.45
N ILE A 124 -16.78 6.70 7.82
CA ILE A 124 -15.34 6.49 7.88
C ILE A 124 -14.88 6.78 9.33
N PRO A 125 -14.14 5.87 9.98
CA PRO A 125 -13.65 6.06 11.33
C PRO A 125 -12.75 7.29 11.44
N LYS A 126 -12.76 8.00 12.57
CA LYS A 126 -11.93 9.21 12.75
C LYS A 126 -10.45 8.88 12.80
N SER A 127 -10.11 7.71 13.35
CA SER A 127 -8.73 7.21 13.37
C SER A 127 -8.15 6.95 11.97
N PHE A 128 -8.98 6.94 10.92
CA PHE A 128 -8.51 6.81 9.54
C PHE A 128 -7.72 8.04 9.06
N ASP A 129 -8.01 9.23 9.57
CA ASP A 129 -7.34 10.47 9.12
C ASP A 129 -5.83 10.48 9.47
N ASP A 130 -5.45 9.77 10.53
CA ASP A 130 -4.07 9.64 10.97
C ASP A 130 -3.31 8.52 10.24
N TYR A 131 -4.00 7.69 9.46
CA TYR A 131 -3.40 6.56 8.76
C TYR A 131 -2.42 7.02 7.68
N LYS A 132 -1.18 6.53 7.76
CA LYS A 132 -0.14 6.74 6.75
C LYS A 132 0.46 5.40 6.38
N ARG A 133 0.45 5.10 5.08
CA ARG A 133 1.11 3.89 4.57
C ARG A 133 2.64 4.03 4.75
N PRO A 134 3.30 3.10 5.46
CA PRO A 134 4.75 3.04 5.46
C PRO A 134 5.20 2.62 4.07
N ALA A 135 6.01 3.46 3.44
CA ALA A 135 6.55 3.22 2.12
C ALA A 135 8.05 3.49 2.15
N PRO A 136 8.89 2.55 1.69
CA PRO A 136 10.31 2.79 1.62
C PRO A 136 10.59 3.96 0.65
N PRO A 137 11.37 4.98 1.06
CA PRO A 137 11.71 6.10 0.21
C PRO A 137 12.43 5.62 -1.05
N VAL A 138 12.16 6.30 -2.17
CA VAL A 138 12.68 5.96 -3.51
C VAL A 138 14.21 5.82 -3.51
N LYS A 139 14.91 6.59 -2.66
CA LYS A 139 16.38 6.53 -2.51
C LYS A 139 16.89 5.15 -2.09
N TRP A 140 16.14 4.40 -1.28
CA TRP A 140 16.56 3.06 -0.83
C TRP A 140 16.33 2.00 -1.92
N ARG A 141 15.36 2.24 -2.82
CA ARG A 141 15.04 1.40 -3.99
C ARG A 141 15.96 1.64 -5.18
N SER A 142 17.08 2.34 -5.01
CA SER A 142 18.01 2.65 -6.10
C SER A 142 18.60 1.40 -6.76
N HIS A 143 18.74 0.32 -6.01
CA HIS A 143 19.25 -0.96 -6.51
C HIS A 143 18.23 -1.71 -7.38
N GLU A 144 16.93 -1.60 -7.07
CA GLU A 144 15.83 -2.15 -7.88
C GLU A 144 15.63 -1.34 -9.18
N LEU A 145 15.79 -0.03 -9.08
CA LEU A 145 15.66 0.92 -10.20
C LEU A 145 16.95 1.03 -11.03
N ALA A 146 18.01 0.29 -10.65
CA ALA A 146 19.26 0.29 -11.38
C ALA A 146 19.04 -0.30 -12.76
N ILE A 147 19.37 0.47 -13.78
CA ILE A 147 19.23 0.05 -15.17
C ILE A 147 20.28 -1.02 -15.43
N THR A 148 19.82 -2.24 -15.70
CA THR A 148 20.71 -3.36 -15.96
C THR A 148 21.31 -3.25 -17.35
N GLN A 149 22.50 -3.84 -17.53
CA GLN A 149 23.20 -3.87 -18.81
C GLN A 149 22.33 -4.45 -19.94
N HIS A 150 21.51 -5.47 -19.62
CA HIS A 150 20.59 -6.09 -20.57
C HIS A 150 19.49 -5.14 -21.08
N MET A 151 19.02 -4.22 -20.24
CA MET A 151 18.03 -3.21 -20.65
C MET A 151 18.65 -2.22 -21.63
N VAL A 152 19.89 -1.80 -21.38
CA VAL A 152 20.64 -0.89 -22.27
C VAL A 152 20.92 -1.55 -23.62
N GLU A 153 21.23 -2.85 -23.62
CA GLU A 153 21.46 -3.63 -24.84
C GLU A 153 20.19 -3.80 -25.68
N ALA A 154 19.04 -4.03 -25.03
CA ALA A 154 17.74 -4.11 -25.71
C ALA A 154 17.30 -2.76 -26.26
N GLU A 155 17.56 -1.68 -25.52
CA GLU A 155 17.15 -0.34 -25.89
C GLU A 155 18.22 0.73 -25.56
N PRO A 156 19.06 1.11 -26.53
CA PRO A 156 20.14 2.08 -26.30
C PRO A 156 19.64 3.53 -26.13
N SER A 157 18.36 3.82 -26.44
CA SER A 157 17.73 5.13 -26.20
C SER A 157 17.70 5.49 -24.71
N ILE A 158 17.61 4.48 -23.83
CA ILE A 158 17.49 4.66 -22.39
C ILE A 158 18.61 5.57 -21.83
N LEU A 159 19.86 5.41 -22.29
CA LEU A 159 20.98 6.24 -21.84
C LEU A 159 20.80 7.72 -22.19
N LYS A 160 20.25 8.01 -23.37
CA LYS A 160 19.96 9.39 -23.79
C LYS A 160 18.83 9.98 -22.97
N GLU A 161 17.80 9.20 -22.68
CA GLU A 161 16.67 9.64 -21.86
C GLU A 161 17.08 9.95 -20.43
N ILE A 162 17.88 9.09 -19.78
CA ILE A 162 18.45 9.36 -18.45
C ILE A 162 19.24 10.67 -18.46
N HIS A 163 20.08 10.86 -19.48
CA HIS A 163 20.90 12.07 -19.58
C HIS A 163 20.02 13.32 -19.65
N ILE A 164 19.00 13.31 -20.53
CA ILE A 164 18.03 14.42 -20.66
C ILE A 164 17.27 14.65 -19.35
N GLN A 165 16.83 13.59 -18.68
CA GLN A 165 16.15 13.68 -17.38
C GLN A 165 17.05 14.32 -16.33
N ASN A 166 18.31 13.92 -16.25
CA ASN A 166 19.28 14.50 -15.32
C ASN A 166 19.54 15.99 -15.61
N GLU A 167 19.70 16.37 -16.88
CA GLU A 167 19.83 17.77 -17.26
C GLU A 167 18.58 18.59 -16.89
N MET A 168 17.39 18.06 -17.15
CA MET A 168 16.13 18.69 -16.76
C MET A 168 16.02 18.84 -15.24
N SER A 169 16.33 17.80 -14.47
CA SER A 169 16.32 17.84 -13.00
C SER A 169 17.31 18.88 -12.46
N ASN A 170 18.51 18.94 -13.02
CA ASN A 170 19.52 19.92 -12.65
C ASN A 170 19.07 21.35 -12.99
N PHE A 171 18.49 21.55 -14.17
CA PHE A 171 17.94 22.85 -14.58
C PHE A 171 16.82 23.31 -13.66
N ILE A 172 15.89 22.41 -13.34
CA ILE A 172 14.79 22.66 -12.39
C ILE A 172 15.35 23.05 -11.02
N ASN A 173 16.24 22.23 -10.46
CA ASN A 173 16.80 22.46 -9.14
C ASN A 173 17.58 23.78 -9.06
N ASN A 174 18.39 24.12 -10.06
CA ASN A 174 19.10 25.40 -10.12
C ASN A 174 18.12 26.57 -10.20
N LYS A 175 17.09 26.50 -11.06
CA LYS A 175 16.09 27.56 -11.21
C LYS A 175 15.27 27.80 -9.94
N TYR A 176 14.94 26.74 -9.20
CA TYR A 176 14.21 26.86 -7.92
C TYR A 176 15.14 27.31 -6.78
N SER A 177 16.38 26.85 -6.74
CA SER A 177 17.41 27.31 -5.79
C SER A 177 17.67 28.82 -5.93
N ASP A 178 17.80 29.31 -7.17
CA ASP A 178 18.01 30.73 -7.46
C ASP A 178 16.80 31.59 -7.04
N LYS A 179 15.58 31.07 -7.16
CA LYS A 179 14.37 31.75 -6.67
C LYS A 179 14.33 31.86 -5.15
N VAL A 180 14.69 30.80 -4.42
CA VAL A 180 14.73 30.81 -2.95
C VAL A 180 15.82 31.77 -2.45
N ASN A 181 17.00 31.76 -3.08
CA ASN A 181 18.09 32.68 -2.74
C ASN A 181 17.74 34.15 -3.02
N ASN A 182 17.01 34.42 -4.11
CA ASN A 182 16.55 35.78 -4.43
C ASN A 182 15.39 36.24 -3.54
N ALA A 183 14.48 35.35 -3.13
CA ALA A 183 13.42 35.67 -2.17
C ALA A 183 14.01 36.05 -0.79
N ASN A 184 15.00 35.31 -0.31
CA ASN A 184 15.67 35.60 0.97
C ASN A 184 16.51 36.88 0.95
N LYS A 185 16.94 37.36 -0.23
CA LYS A 185 17.62 38.65 -0.41
C LYS A 185 16.67 39.85 -0.42
N SER A 186 15.37 39.62 -0.65
CA SER A 186 14.35 40.66 -0.81
C SER A 186 13.60 41.01 0.48
N LEU A 187 13.82 40.28 1.58
CA LEU A 187 13.34 40.65 2.91
C LEU A 187 14.33 41.68 3.51
N PRO A 188 13.96 42.97 3.65
CA PRO A 188 14.85 43.94 4.27
C PRO A 188 15.07 43.55 5.74
N ASN A 189 16.34 43.50 6.15
CA ASN A 189 16.75 43.52 7.55
C ASN A 189 16.32 44.85 8.20
N SER A 190 15.05 44.96 8.57
CA SER A 190 14.58 45.99 9.48
C SER A 190 13.52 45.37 10.38
N LEU A 191 13.97 44.90 11.54
CA LEU A 191 13.28 44.80 12.83
C LEU A 191 14.26 44.12 13.81
N VAL A 192 15.28 44.88 14.20
CA VAL A 192 15.94 44.77 15.51
C VAL A 192 15.52 46.02 16.28
#